data_AF-A0A158AMS7-F1
#
_entry.id   AF-A0A158AMS7-F1
#
_cell.length_a   1.000
_cell.length_b   1.000
_cell.length_c   1.000
_cell.angle_alpha   90.00
_cell.angle_beta   90.00
_cell.angle_gamma   90.00
#
_symmetry.space_group_name_H-M   'P 1'
#
loop_
_entity.id
_entity.type
_entity.pdbx_description
1 polymer ?
#
loop_
_entity_poly.entity_id
_entity_poly.type
_entity_poly.pdbx_seq_one_letter_code
_entity_poly.pdbx_strand_id
1 'polypeptide(L)'
;MGVYAEWARNQSLSVGKYWEKRFRTKTVLWVFFVLALRRAHVNRAGLIGTASIMRFCWIGCLRIRFKINRLGLPHLPIGQFSAQYNLVNAYSCILRFDVNTWRKRRMANVGTLPMEDRKVTLREVAEFADNLEPFSDNLREQILAPRPRKLAPFYTISELAEMCNLTRQQIQYLVTKGEGGLPPGTLNGNGRSRTFTLPEVRVWVKMASDIYQTRLDDGDGTFKGKVLTTAQLKGGSAKTTTTVCLAQALTLLGRKVLLVDLDPQASASELCGLYAEKEISGDDTVLPYIYDQNVEGGLGASVQSTYWDGLDIIPGHTFLYGAEFLLPARQKTIQGYRFWAVLREGLEPLRSQYDYILIDTSPSLSYMNLNALLAADALVMPMIPENLDFISSLAFWRLFSDVAEDFLPYEEDKVYDFISILLSKVDYGKTSSAPVVRQWAQSAYGRWLDPFEIPASSVMSGGALSFSTALDVVSTHSTAKSLQRVRQPMMQYAKWLDDMFVKSWKESA
;
A
#
# COMPACT_ATOMS: atom_id res chain seq x y z
N MET A 1 -15.64 17.31 -52.94
CA MET A 1 -15.92 15.86 -52.74
C MET A 1 -15.89 15.07 -54.08
N GLY A 2 -14.88 15.28 -54.93
CA GLY A 2 -14.78 14.60 -56.24
C GLY A 2 -13.51 13.76 -56.43
N VAL A 3 -12.52 13.86 -55.54
CA VAL A 3 -11.17 13.27 -55.75
C VAL A 3 -10.90 12.03 -54.87
N TYR A 4 -11.72 11.77 -53.84
CA TYR A 4 -11.57 10.59 -52.96
C TYR A 4 -12.25 9.31 -53.48
N ALA A 5 -13.18 9.42 -54.43
CA ALA A 5 -13.95 8.28 -54.97
C ALA A 5 -13.22 7.53 -56.12
N GLU A 6 -12.14 8.09 -56.65
CA GLU A 6 -11.35 7.51 -57.74
C GLU A 6 -10.10 6.78 -57.22
N TRP A 7 -9.57 7.20 -56.06
CA TRP A 7 -8.50 6.49 -55.36
C TRP A 7 -8.97 5.14 -54.75
N ALA A 8 -10.19 5.08 -54.23
CA ALA A 8 -10.76 3.85 -53.65
C ALA A 8 -11.13 2.77 -54.69
N ARG A 9 -11.36 3.16 -55.96
CA ARG A 9 -11.69 2.22 -57.05
C ARG A 9 -10.45 1.51 -57.61
N ASN A 10 -9.28 2.14 -57.58
CA ASN A 10 -8.05 1.53 -58.10
C ASN A 10 -7.38 0.52 -57.14
N GLN A 11 -7.76 0.44 -55.86
CA GLN A 11 -7.29 -0.61 -54.97
C GLN A 11 -8.16 -1.89 -54.95
N SER A 12 -9.40 -1.86 -55.41
CA SER A 12 -10.25 -3.07 -55.40
C SER A 12 -9.92 -4.07 -56.52
N LEU A 13 -9.22 -3.62 -57.58
CA LEU A 13 -8.87 -4.44 -58.74
C LEU A 13 -7.57 -5.26 -58.57
N SER A 14 -6.76 -5.00 -57.54
CA SER A 14 -5.52 -5.77 -57.29
C SER A 14 -5.66 -6.87 -56.24
N VAL A 15 -6.70 -6.86 -55.39
CA VAL A 15 -6.96 -7.90 -54.38
C VAL A 15 -7.83 -9.05 -54.94
N GLY A 16 -8.61 -8.77 -55.99
CA GLY A 16 -9.52 -9.74 -56.62
C GLY A 16 -8.84 -10.92 -57.31
N LYS A 17 -7.55 -10.82 -57.69
CA LYS A 17 -6.81 -11.91 -58.34
C LYS A 17 -5.95 -12.76 -57.39
N TYR A 18 -5.85 -12.39 -56.11
CA TYR A 18 -5.06 -13.14 -55.12
C TYR A 18 -5.88 -14.15 -54.31
N TRP A 19 -7.22 -14.06 -54.31
CA TRP A 19 -8.09 -14.88 -53.47
C TRP A 19 -8.96 -15.92 -54.20
N GLU A 20 -8.71 -16.14 -55.49
CA GLU A 20 -9.47 -17.10 -56.31
C GLU A 20 -9.00 -18.56 -56.17
N LYS A 21 -8.05 -18.87 -55.27
CA LYS A 21 -7.45 -20.21 -55.19
C LYS A 21 -7.55 -20.97 -53.86
N ARG A 22 -8.30 -20.50 -52.85
CA ARG A 22 -8.40 -21.27 -51.59
C ARG A 22 -9.65 -20.99 -50.73
N PHE A 23 -10.83 -21.44 -51.17
CA PHE A 23 -11.97 -21.55 -50.25
C PHE A 23 -12.73 -22.87 -50.42
N ARG A 24 -12.41 -23.83 -49.54
CA ARG A 24 -13.25 -24.99 -49.21
C ARG A 24 -14.24 -24.59 -48.11
N THR A 25 -15.51 -24.93 -48.33
CA THR A 25 -16.73 -24.40 -47.69
C THR A 25 -16.99 -24.81 -46.23
N LYS A 26 -16.03 -25.38 -45.49
CA LYS A 26 -16.26 -25.86 -44.11
C LYS A 26 -15.72 -24.94 -43.01
N THR A 27 -14.85 -23.98 -43.32
CA THR A 27 -14.20 -23.13 -42.30
C THR A 27 -15.00 -21.87 -41.95
N VAL A 28 -15.83 -21.36 -42.87
CA VAL A 28 -16.53 -20.08 -42.71
C VAL A 28 -17.64 -20.17 -41.65
N LEU A 29 -18.41 -21.26 -41.61
CA LEU A 29 -19.45 -21.44 -40.59
C LEU A 29 -18.88 -21.55 -39.17
N TRP A 30 -17.71 -22.15 -39.01
CA TRP A 30 -17.06 -22.32 -37.71
C TRP A 30 -16.50 -20.98 -37.18
N VAL A 31 -15.92 -20.16 -38.07
CA VAL A 31 -15.40 -18.82 -37.71
C VAL A 31 -16.54 -17.87 -37.31
N PHE A 32 -17.69 -17.90 -37.99
CA PHE A 32 -18.85 -17.10 -37.61
C PHE A 32 -19.49 -17.58 -36.29
N PHE A 33 -19.51 -18.88 -36.02
CA PHE A 33 -20.01 -19.43 -34.76
C PHE A 33 -19.12 -19.04 -33.57
N VAL A 34 -17.79 -19.12 -33.73
CA VAL A 34 -16.83 -18.72 -32.69
C VAL A 34 -16.84 -17.20 -32.45
N LEU A 35 -16.97 -16.39 -33.50
CA LEU A 35 -17.11 -14.93 -33.36
C LEU A 35 -18.42 -14.53 -32.68
N ALA A 36 -19.53 -15.23 -32.95
CA ALA A 36 -20.80 -15.00 -32.28
C ALA A 36 -20.75 -15.37 -30.78
N LEU A 37 -20.09 -16.48 -30.43
CA LEU A 37 -19.87 -16.89 -29.04
C LEU A 37 -18.93 -15.92 -28.30
N ARG A 38 -17.86 -15.42 -28.94
CA ARG A 38 -16.98 -14.40 -28.35
C ARG A 38 -17.69 -13.07 -28.10
N ARG A 39 -18.57 -12.64 -29.02
CA ARG A 39 -19.33 -11.39 -28.86
C ARG A 39 -20.41 -11.48 -27.79
N ALA A 40 -21.01 -12.66 -27.59
CA ALA A 40 -21.97 -12.92 -26.51
C ALA A 40 -21.31 -13.00 -25.12
N HIS A 41 -20.04 -13.41 -25.05
CA HIS A 41 -19.28 -13.49 -23.78
C HIS A 41 -18.83 -12.13 -23.23
N VAL A 42 -18.80 -11.08 -24.07
CA VAL A 42 -18.36 -9.71 -23.71
C VAL A 42 -19.49 -8.86 -23.12
N ASN A 43 -20.76 -9.17 -23.41
CA ASN A 43 -21.89 -8.45 -22.81
C ASN A 43 -22.52 -9.27 -21.68
N ARG A 44 -22.23 -8.90 -20.43
CA ARG A 44 -23.00 -9.31 -19.24
C ARG A 44 -24.44 -8.78 -19.36
N ALA A 45 -25.30 -9.53 -20.06
CA ALA A 45 -26.75 -9.38 -20.00
C ALA A 45 -27.37 -10.76 -20.21
N GLY A 46 -27.94 -11.31 -19.13
CA GLY A 46 -28.60 -12.60 -19.11
C GLY A 46 -29.84 -12.65 -20.02
N LEU A 47 -30.19 -13.88 -20.43
CA LEU A 47 -31.51 -14.34 -20.85
C LEU A 47 -32.19 -13.76 -22.11
N ILE A 48 -31.72 -12.69 -22.74
CA ILE A 48 -32.35 -12.15 -23.98
C ILE A 48 -31.63 -12.59 -25.27
N GLY A 49 -30.40 -13.12 -25.18
CA GLY A 49 -29.56 -13.43 -26.35
C GLY A 49 -29.92 -14.69 -27.15
N THR A 50 -30.58 -15.69 -26.56
CA THR A 50 -30.81 -17.00 -27.22
C THR A 50 -31.97 -16.98 -28.22
N ALA A 51 -33.01 -16.17 -27.98
CA ALA A 51 -34.12 -15.99 -28.93
C ALA A 51 -33.69 -15.21 -30.20
N SER A 52 -32.75 -14.27 -30.05
CA SER A 52 -32.20 -13.47 -31.16
C SER A 52 -31.29 -14.28 -32.08
N ILE A 53 -30.56 -15.27 -31.54
CA ILE A 53 -29.71 -16.17 -32.34
C ILE A 53 -30.55 -17.13 -33.19
N MET A 54 -31.67 -17.66 -32.67
CA MET A 54 -32.60 -18.48 -33.46
C MET A 54 -33.29 -17.67 -34.57
N ARG A 55 -33.67 -16.41 -34.31
CA ARG A 55 -34.21 -15.51 -35.36
C ARG A 55 -33.19 -15.19 -36.46
N PHE A 56 -31.91 -15.02 -36.12
CA PHE A 56 -30.85 -14.75 -37.11
C PHE A 56 -30.55 -15.96 -38.00
N CYS A 57 -30.54 -17.17 -37.46
CA CYS A 57 -30.39 -18.40 -38.26
C CYS A 57 -31.59 -18.64 -39.18
N TRP A 58 -32.81 -18.31 -38.74
CA TRP A 58 -34.03 -18.48 -39.56
C TRP A 58 -34.09 -17.47 -40.72
N ILE A 59 -33.75 -16.20 -40.47
CA ILE A 59 -33.66 -15.15 -41.52
C ILE A 59 -32.52 -15.45 -42.51
N GLY A 60 -31.41 -16.02 -42.03
CA GLY A 60 -30.30 -16.49 -42.89
C GLY A 60 -30.71 -17.60 -43.85
N CYS A 61 -31.46 -18.60 -43.36
CA CYS A 61 -31.99 -19.68 -44.21
C CYS A 61 -33.06 -19.20 -45.21
N LEU A 62 -33.90 -18.21 -44.86
CA LEU A 62 -34.87 -17.62 -45.79
C LEU A 62 -34.20 -16.80 -46.92
N ARG A 63 -33.10 -16.09 -46.64
CA ARG A 63 -32.34 -15.31 -47.65
C ARG A 63 -31.60 -16.19 -48.67
N ILE A 64 -31.18 -17.39 -48.27
CA ILE A 64 -30.57 -18.38 -49.19
C ILE A 64 -31.65 -18.96 -50.12
N ARG A 65 -32.86 -19.21 -49.59
CA ARG A 65 -34.02 -19.70 -50.36
C ARG A 65 -34.51 -18.69 -51.42
N PHE A 66 -34.42 -17.39 -51.14
CA PHE A 66 -34.76 -16.33 -52.10
C PHE A 66 -33.70 -16.10 -53.20
N LYS A 67 -32.42 -16.42 -52.93
CA LYS A 67 -31.33 -16.24 -53.91
C LYS A 67 -31.23 -17.41 -54.90
N ILE A 68 -31.69 -18.60 -54.51
CA ILE A 68 -31.73 -19.81 -55.36
C ILE A 68 -32.88 -19.75 -56.37
N ASN A 69 -34.04 -19.15 -56.02
CA ASN A 69 -35.16 -18.95 -56.95
C ASN A 69 -34.95 -17.83 -58.00
N ARG A 70 -33.91 -16.99 -57.86
CA ARG A 70 -33.60 -15.90 -58.80
C ARG A 70 -32.54 -16.26 -59.85
N LEU A 71 -31.98 -17.46 -59.81
CA LEU A 71 -30.86 -17.91 -60.66
C LEU A 71 -31.19 -19.06 -61.62
N GLY A 72 -32.49 -19.38 -61.84
CA GLY A 72 -32.92 -20.19 -62.98
C GLY A 72 -32.19 -21.54 -63.17
N LEU A 73 -31.96 -22.29 -62.08
CA LEU A 73 -31.38 -23.64 -62.15
C LEU A 73 -32.50 -24.70 -62.09
N PRO A 74 -32.51 -25.71 -62.98
CA PRO A 74 -33.55 -26.73 -63.04
C PRO A 74 -33.47 -27.74 -61.87
N HIS A 75 -34.62 -28.35 -61.61
CA HIS A 75 -34.98 -29.29 -60.55
C HIS A 75 -33.93 -30.35 -60.18
N LEU A 76 -33.61 -30.46 -58.88
CA LEU A 76 -33.03 -31.68 -58.29
C LEU A 76 -34.13 -32.43 -57.51
N PRO A 77 -34.23 -33.77 -57.64
CA PRO A 77 -35.35 -34.54 -57.10
C PRO A 77 -35.37 -34.62 -55.56
N ILE A 78 -36.57 -34.65 -54.99
CA ILE A 78 -36.95 -34.55 -53.55
C ILE A 78 -36.53 -35.79 -52.70
N GLY A 79 -35.57 -36.59 -53.15
CA GLY A 79 -35.17 -37.85 -52.50
C GLY A 79 -34.12 -37.74 -51.37
N GLN A 80 -33.51 -36.57 -51.11
CA GLN A 80 -32.39 -36.45 -50.16
C GLN A 80 -32.64 -35.53 -48.94
N PHE A 81 -33.89 -35.09 -48.70
CA PHE A 81 -34.20 -34.20 -47.56
C PHE A 81 -34.49 -34.94 -46.23
N SER A 82 -34.58 -36.27 -46.21
CA SER A 82 -34.87 -37.04 -44.98
C SER A 82 -33.65 -37.19 -44.05
N ALA A 83 -32.42 -37.08 -44.55
CA ALA A 83 -31.21 -37.23 -43.73
C ALA A 83 -30.84 -35.97 -42.93
N GLN A 84 -31.20 -34.77 -43.43
CA GLN A 84 -30.89 -33.51 -42.73
C GLN A 84 -31.87 -33.16 -41.60
N TYR A 85 -33.12 -33.64 -41.67
CA TYR A 85 -34.10 -33.45 -40.59
C TYR A 85 -33.76 -34.26 -39.32
N ASN A 86 -33.17 -35.46 -39.48
CA ASN A 86 -32.74 -36.28 -38.35
C ASN A 86 -31.52 -35.71 -37.60
N LEU A 87 -30.64 -34.96 -38.30
CA LEU A 87 -29.51 -34.28 -37.68
C LEU A 87 -29.96 -33.10 -36.81
N VAL A 88 -30.96 -32.32 -37.23
CA VAL A 88 -31.47 -31.18 -36.43
C VAL A 88 -32.15 -31.66 -35.15
N ASN A 89 -32.89 -32.79 -35.19
CA ASN A 89 -33.49 -33.38 -34.00
C ASN A 89 -32.45 -34.00 -33.05
N ALA A 90 -31.39 -34.64 -33.58
CA ALA A 90 -30.30 -35.17 -32.77
C ALA A 90 -29.52 -34.06 -32.03
N TYR A 91 -29.27 -32.92 -32.68
CA TYR A 91 -28.63 -31.77 -32.04
C TYR A 91 -29.54 -31.06 -31.01
N SER A 92 -30.87 -31.11 -31.18
CA SER A 92 -31.82 -30.59 -30.20
C SER A 92 -31.83 -31.41 -28.89
N CYS A 93 -31.66 -32.74 -28.98
CA CYS A 93 -31.59 -33.60 -27.80
C CYS A 93 -30.27 -33.44 -27.03
N ILE A 94 -29.14 -33.29 -27.73
CA ILE A 94 -27.82 -33.08 -27.10
C ILE A 94 -27.76 -31.72 -26.38
N LEU A 95 -28.33 -30.65 -26.97
CA LEU A 95 -28.38 -29.33 -26.33
C LEU A 95 -29.37 -29.26 -25.15
N ARG A 96 -30.50 -30.01 -25.18
CA ARG A 96 -31.44 -30.07 -24.05
C ARG A 96 -30.90 -30.86 -22.86
N PHE A 97 -30.10 -31.90 -23.09
CA PHE A 97 -29.52 -32.70 -22.02
C PHE A 97 -28.40 -31.95 -21.29
N ASP A 98 -27.61 -31.14 -22.00
CA ASP A 98 -26.46 -30.41 -21.45
C ASP A 98 -26.87 -29.13 -20.71
N VAL A 99 -27.88 -28.38 -21.19
CA VAL A 99 -28.32 -27.14 -20.50
C VAL A 99 -28.94 -27.42 -19.13
N ASN A 100 -29.67 -28.54 -18.96
CA ASN A 100 -30.29 -28.90 -17.68
C ASN A 100 -29.29 -29.47 -16.67
N THR A 101 -28.28 -30.22 -17.11
CA THR A 101 -27.18 -30.66 -16.24
C THR A 101 -26.22 -29.52 -15.91
N TRP A 102 -25.98 -28.60 -16.84
CA TRP A 102 -25.20 -27.38 -16.62
C TRP A 102 -25.89 -26.39 -15.69
N ARG A 103 -27.22 -26.19 -15.79
CA ARG A 103 -28.00 -25.39 -14.82
C ARG A 103 -27.94 -25.98 -13.41
N LYS A 104 -28.14 -27.30 -13.26
CA LYS A 104 -28.13 -27.96 -11.94
C LYS A 104 -26.74 -27.97 -11.29
N ARG A 105 -25.65 -28.05 -12.06
CA ARG A 105 -24.28 -28.09 -11.53
C ARG A 105 -23.67 -26.71 -11.22
N ARG A 106 -24.14 -25.60 -11.83
CA ARG A 106 -23.61 -24.25 -11.56
C ARG A 106 -24.45 -23.39 -10.62
N MET A 107 -25.73 -23.73 -10.40
CA MET A 107 -26.59 -23.03 -9.42
C MET A 107 -26.53 -23.64 -8.01
N ALA A 108 -25.73 -24.69 -7.79
CA ALA A 108 -25.65 -25.36 -6.50
C ALA A 108 -24.93 -24.54 -5.40
N ASN A 109 -24.29 -23.42 -5.73
CA ASN A 109 -23.57 -22.57 -4.77
C ASN A 109 -23.99 -21.08 -4.80
N VAL A 110 -25.20 -20.77 -5.26
CA VAL A 110 -25.78 -19.43 -5.03
C VAL A 110 -26.78 -19.59 -3.90
N GLY A 111 -26.33 -19.34 -2.66
CA GLY A 111 -27.24 -19.30 -1.52
C GLY A 111 -28.36 -18.30 -1.80
N THR A 112 -29.61 -18.75 -1.73
CA THR A 112 -30.75 -17.84 -1.71
C THR A 112 -30.72 -17.10 -0.38
N LEU A 113 -30.61 -15.77 -0.42
CA LEU A 113 -30.73 -14.97 0.80
C LEU A 113 -32.14 -15.19 1.38
N PRO A 114 -32.27 -15.61 2.66
CA PRO A 114 -33.57 -15.72 3.28
C PRO A 114 -34.23 -14.35 3.30
N MET A 115 -35.53 -14.30 2.95
CA MET A 115 -36.34 -13.08 3.06
C MET A 115 -36.76 -12.90 4.51
N GLU A 116 -35.83 -12.42 5.33
CA GLU A 116 -36.05 -12.04 6.72
C GLU A 116 -36.17 -10.51 6.83
N ASP A 117 -37.00 -10.03 7.78
CA ASP A 117 -37.02 -8.61 8.13
C ASP A 117 -35.69 -8.26 8.82
N ARG A 118 -34.95 -7.31 8.25
CA ARG A 118 -33.61 -6.89 8.70
C ARG A 118 -33.62 -5.48 9.28
N LYS A 119 -34.79 -4.94 9.59
CA LYS A 119 -34.91 -3.67 10.31
C LYS A 119 -34.30 -3.85 11.70
N VAL A 120 -33.40 -2.94 12.05
CA VAL A 120 -32.76 -2.86 13.35
C VAL A 120 -32.80 -1.41 13.82
N THR A 121 -32.95 -1.24 15.13
CA THR A 121 -32.83 0.05 15.81
C THR A 121 -31.35 0.34 16.13
N LEU A 122 -31.02 1.60 16.41
CA LEU A 122 -29.65 1.98 16.80
C LEU A 122 -29.19 1.25 18.08
N ARG A 123 -30.11 0.96 19.00
CA ARG A 123 -29.82 0.20 20.22
C ARG A 123 -29.49 -1.25 19.91
N GLU A 124 -30.26 -1.90 19.04
CA GLU A 124 -29.96 -3.26 18.60
C GLU A 124 -28.65 -3.35 17.81
N VAL A 125 -28.24 -2.28 17.10
CA VAL A 125 -26.92 -2.21 16.46
C VAL A 125 -25.79 -2.12 17.50
N ALA A 126 -25.97 -1.35 18.58
CA ALA A 126 -25.00 -1.29 19.67
C ALA A 126 -24.90 -2.64 20.40
N GLU A 127 -26.04 -3.23 20.78
CA GLU A 127 -26.09 -4.56 21.40
C GLU A 127 -25.51 -5.64 20.47
N PHE A 128 -25.72 -5.54 19.16
CA PHE A 128 -25.08 -6.42 18.17
C PHE A 128 -23.55 -6.26 18.14
N ALA A 129 -23.04 -5.04 18.23
CA ALA A 129 -21.60 -4.79 18.30
C ALA A 129 -20.98 -5.37 19.58
N ASP A 130 -21.62 -5.16 20.74
CA ASP A 130 -21.20 -5.73 22.03
C ASP A 130 -21.18 -7.27 21.97
N ASN A 131 -22.17 -7.88 21.32
CA ASN A 131 -22.23 -9.34 21.16
C ASN A 131 -21.16 -9.90 20.20
N LEU A 132 -20.58 -9.08 19.32
CA LEU A 132 -19.50 -9.48 18.41
C LEU A 132 -18.11 -9.38 19.07
N GLU A 133 -17.98 -8.61 20.15
CA GLU A 133 -16.71 -8.39 20.83
C GLU A 133 -16.07 -9.72 21.30
N PRO A 134 -16.77 -10.63 22.02
CA PRO A 134 -16.20 -11.91 22.42
C PRO A 134 -15.85 -12.83 21.24
N PHE A 135 -16.55 -12.68 20.11
CA PHE A 135 -16.26 -13.45 18.89
C PHE A 135 -14.99 -12.94 18.21
N SER A 136 -14.80 -11.62 18.18
CA SER A 136 -13.55 -11.01 17.70
C SER A 136 -12.37 -11.43 18.56
N ASP A 137 -12.53 -11.42 19.89
CA ASP A 137 -11.52 -11.86 20.84
C ASP A 137 -11.16 -13.33 20.64
N ASN A 138 -12.16 -14.20 20.50
CA ASN A 138 -11.95 -15.64 20.30
C ASN A 138 -11.35 -15.95 18.92
N LEU A 139 -11.81 -15.30 17.84
CA LEU A 139 -11.17 -15.40 16.52
C LEU A 139 -9.72 -14.93 16.58
N ARG A 140 -9.44 -13.84 17.29
CA ARG A 140 -8.08 -13.33 17.47
C ARG A 140 -7.22 -14.28 18.28
N GLU A 141 -7.74 -14.88 19.34
CA GLU A 141 -7.03 -15.92 20.11
C GLU A 141 -6.79 -17.20 19.32
N GLN A 142 -7.70 -17.57 18.42
CA GLN A 142 -7.54 -18.74 17.54
C GLN A 142 -6.60 -18.46 16.36
N ILE A 143 -6.60 -17.23 15.82
CA ILE A 143 -5.68 -16.78 14.76
C ILE A 143 -4.28 -16.52 15.34
N LEU A 144 -4.20 -16.12 16.61
CA LEU A 144 -2.98 -15.86 17.36
C LEU A 144 -2.77 -16.97 18.38
N ALA A 145 -2.29 -18.13 17.91
CA ALA A 145 -1.43 -18.96 18.76
C ALA A 145 -0.37 -18.05 19.41
N PRO A 146 0.07 -18.28 20.66
CA PRO A 146 0.98 -17.39 21.37
C PRO A 146 2.29 -17.30 20.58
N ARG A 147 2.38 -16.34 19.67
CA ARG A 147 3.60 -16.07 18.93
C ARG A 147 4.55 -15.47 19.96
N PRO A 148 5.83 -15.87 19.98
CA PRO A 148 6.81 -15.12 20.75
C PRO A 148 6.70 -13.64 20.34
N ARG A 149 6.77 -12.73 21.31
CA ARG A 149 6.91 -11.29 21.05
C ARG A 149 7.91 -11.08 19.93
N LYS A 150 7.67 -10.09 19.06
CA LYS A 150 8.63 -9.75 18.00
C LYS A 150 10.02 -9.56 18.62
N LEU A 151 11.03 -10.11 17.95
CA LEU A 151 12.41 -10.01 18.38
C LEU A 151 13.19 -9.24 17.33
N ALA A 152 14.05 -8.35 17.78
CA ALA A 152 14.92 -7.61 16.87
C ALA A 152 15.82 -8.59 16.08
N PRO A 153 16.15 -8.27 14.82
CA PRO A 153 17.05 -9.08 14.02
C PRO A 153 18.48 -9.05 14.58
N PHE A 154 19.25 -10.07 14.21
CA PHE A 154 20.70 -10.11 14.41
C PHE A 154 21.41 -9.75 13.10
N TYR A 155 22.58 -9.14 13.24
CA TYR A 155 23.38 -8.65 12.12
C TYR A 155 24.71 -9.41 12.02
N THR A 156 25.11 -9.74 10.81
CA THR A 156 26.42 -10.33 10.52
C THR A 156 27.53 -9.27 10.50
N ILE A 157 28.80 -9.70 10.55
CA ILE A 157 29.94 -8.79 10.37
C ILE A 157 29.82 -8.00 9.06
N SER A 158 29.34 -8.63 7.98
CA SER A 158 29.22 -7.95 6.68
C SER A 158 28.18 -6.83 6.70
N GLU A 159 27.03 -7.07 7.33
CA GLU A 159 25.98 -6.04 7.48
C GLU A 159 26.44 -4.92 8.41
N LEU A 160 27.10 -5.26 9.52
CA LEU A 160 27.69 -4.29 10.43
C LEU A 160 28.74 -3.41 9.73
N ALA A 161 29.62 -4.03 8.94
CA ALA A 161 30.64 -3.34 8.18
C ALA A 161 30.03 -2.34 7.19
N GLU A 162 28.95 -2.74 6.51
CA GLU A 162 28.20 -1.86 5.62
C GLU A 162 27.59 -0.66 6.36
N MET A 163 26.95 -0.89 7.51
CA MET A 163 26.35 0.19 8.32
C MET A 163 27.38 1.18 8.88
N CYS A 164 28.58 0.69 9.20
CA CYS A 164 29.66 1.54 9.71
C CYS A 164 30.50 2.19 8.60
N ASN A 165 30.24 1.89 7.32
CA ASN A 165 31.11 2.26 6.20
C ASN A 165 32.57 1.77 6.39
N LEU A 166 32.73 0.55 6.91
CA LEU A 166 34.00 -0.11 7.16
C LEU A 166 34.14 -1.40 6.34
N THR A 167 35.36 -1.90 6.20
CA THR A 167 35.61 -3.23 5.65
C THR A 167 35.39 -4.32 6.70
N ARG A 168 35.04 -5.53 6.24
CA ARG A 168 34.94 -6.71 7.11
C ARG A 168 36.22 -6.96 7.91
N GLN A 169 37.39 -6.68 7.32
CA GLN A 169 38.69 -6.84 7.97
C GLN A 169 38.90 -5.83 9.10
N GLN A 170 38.47 -4.57 8.91
CA GLN A 170 38.53 -3.55 9.96
C GLN A 170 37.64 -3.92 11.15
N ILE A 171 36.40 -4.35 10.92
CA ILE A 171 35.51 -4.82 12.00
C ILE A 171 36.16 -6.00 12.74
N GLN A 172 36.67 -7.00 12.02
CA GLN A 172 37.31 -8.17 12.62
C GLN A 172 38.53 -7.77 13.48
N TYR A 173 39.35 -6.85 12.98
CA TYR A 173 40.50 -6.31 13.71
C TYR A 173 40.06 -5.60 15.01
N LEU A 174 39.06 -4.71 14.93
CA LEU A 174 38.55 -3.97 16.08
C LEU A 174 37.94 -4.90 17.14
N VAL A 175 37.18 -5.91 16.73
CA VAL A 175 36.65 -6.95 17.64
C VAL A 175 37.78 -7.74 18.32
N THR A 176 38.83 -8.11 17.60
CA THR A 176 39.95 -8.88 18.16
C THR A 176 40.83 -8.05 19.08
N LYS A 177 41.02 -6.77 18.76
CA LYS A 177 41.82 -5.85 19.58
C LYS A 177 41.15 -5.58 20.94
N GLY A 178 39.81 -5.59 20.98
CA GLY A 178 39.04 -5.35 22.20
C GLY A 178 39.21 -3.94 22.79
N GLU A 179 39.74 -3.00 22.00
CA GLU A 179 39.96 -1.62 22.41
C GLU A 179 38.76 -0.74 22.03
N GLY A 180 38.45 0.26 22.89
CA GLY A 180 37.47 1.29 22.57
C GLY A 180 36.03 0.97 22.99
N GLY A 181 35.78 -0.04 23.83
CA GLY A 181 34.44 -0.31 24.38
C GLY A 181 33.41 -0.85 23.37
N LEU A 182 33.86 -1.22 22.16
CA LEU A 182 33.01 -1.77 21.11
C LEU A 182 32.53 -3.18 21.48
N PRO A 183 31.22 -3.46 21.39
CA PRO A 183 30.69 -4.77 21.76
C PRO A 183 31.26 -5.89 20.88
N PRO A 184 31.71 -7.02 21.46
CA PRO A 184 32.32 -8.07 20.69
C PRO A 184 31.31 -8.83 19.84
N GLY A 185 30.01 -8.84 20.16
CA GLY A 185 29.03 -9.73 19.54
C GLY A 185 29.22 -11.20 19.93
N THR A 186 28.33 -12.06 19.44
CA THR A 186 28.25 -13.49 19.80
C THR A 186 28.83 -14.37 18.70
N LEU A 187 29.69 -15.34 19.07
CA LEU A 187 30.20 -16.36 18.16
C LEU A 187 29.18 -17.50 18.00
N ASN A 188 28.93 -17.91 16.76
CA ASN A 188 27.98 -18.96 16.42
C ASN A 188 28.68 -20.27 16.00
N GLY A 189 28.15 -21.40 16.45
CA GLY A 189 28.58 -22.75 16.05
C GLY A 189 30.10 -22.98 16.21
N ASN A 190 30.78 -23.32 15.11
CA ASN A 190 32.22 -23.63 15.07
C ASN A 190 33.16 -22.42 15.36
N GLY A 191 32.64 -21.31 15.88
CA GLY A 191 33.41 -20.11 16.23
C GLY A 191 33.87 -19.26 15.04
N ARG A 192 33.41 -19.55 13.82
CA ARG A 192 33.81 -18.86 12.58
C ARG A 192 32.85 -17.74 12.14
N SER A 193 31.59 -17.80 12.55
CA SER A 193 30.61 -16.74 12.27
C SER A 193 30.28 -16.00 13.55
N ARG A 194 30.06 -14.69 13.41
CA ARG A 194 29.75 -13.79 14.51
C ARG A 194 28.52 -12.98 14.14
N THR A 195 27.65 -12.80 15.12
CA THR A 195 26.43 -11.99 15.00
C THR A 195 26.37 -10.95 16.11
N PHE A 196 25.74 -9.83 15.80
CA PHE A 196 25.55 -8.70 16.70
C PHE A 196 24.05 -8.46 16.89
N THR A 197 23.66 -8.17 18.11
CA THR A 197 22.31 -7.69 18.43
C THR A 197 22.14 -6.25 17.94
N LEU A 198 20.90 -5.81 17.74
CA LEU A 198 20.61 -4.43 17.35
C LEU A 198 21.22 -3.37 18.30
N PRO A 199 21.13 -3.49 19.65
CA PRO A 199 21.82 -2.56 20.55
C PRO A 199 23.33 -2.49 20.31
N GLU A 200 23.98 -3.64 20.10
CA GLU A 200 25.41 -3.68 19.82
C GLU A 200 25.72 -2.96 18.51
N VAL A 201 24.94 -3.21 17.45
CA VAL A 201 25.10 -2.53 16.15
C VAL A 201 24.97 -1.01 16.30
N ARG A 202 24.00 -0.51 17.09
CA ARG A 202 23.86 0.93 17.32
C ARG A 202 25.06 1.53 18.03
N VAL A 203 25.66 0.83 19.01
CA VAL A 203 26.91 1.25 19.65
C VAL A 203 28.05 1.30 18.63
N TRP A 204 28.17 0.29 17.77
CA TRP A 204 29.17 0.29 16.70
C TRP A 204 29.00 1.46 15.74
N VAL A 205 27.77 1.71 15.27
CA VAL A 205 27.49 2.84 14.38
C VAL A 205 27.85 4.15 15.05
N LYS A 206 27.50 4.33 16.33
CA LYS A 206 27.81 5.54 17.10
C LYS A 206 29.32 5.78 17.28
N MET A 207 30.09 4.72 17.48
CA MET A 207 31.51 4.84 17.89
C MET A 207 32.52 4.64 16.75
N ALA A 208 32.15 3.90 15.69
CA ALA A 208 33.09 3.47 14.65
C ALA A 208 32.72 3.94 13.23
N SER A 209 31.50 4.47 13.02
CA SER A 209 31.10 5.00 11.71
C SER A 209 31.49 6.48 11.54
N ASP A 210 31.36 6.96 10.31
CA ASP A 210 31.49 8.37 9.93
C ASP A 210 30.16 9.15 10.06
N ILE A 211 29.09 8.52 10.57
CA ILE A 211 27.79 9.16 10.73
C ILE A 211 27.88 10.23 11.82
N TYR A 212 27.36 11.42 11.50
CA TYR A 212 27.30 12.55 12.44
C TYR A 212 26.54 12.16 13.71
N GLN A 213 27.17 12.33 14.87
CA GLN A 213 26.52 12.13 16.16
C GLN A 213 25.83 13.42 16.58
N THR A 214 24.52 13.33 16.88
CA THR A 214 23.75 14.49 17.33
C THR A 214 24.14 14.88 18.75
N ARG A 215 23.83 16.13 19.11
CA ARG A 215 24.03 16.68 20.45
C ARG A 215 22.94 16.26 21.44
N LEU A 216 22.11 15.29 21.06
CA LEU A 216 21.01 14.81 21.88
C LEU A 216 21.49 14.27 23.23
N ASP A 217 22.67 13.61 23.24
CA ASP A 217 23.26 13.05 24.46
C ASP A 217 24.10 14.07 25.26
N ASP A 218 24.26 15.31 24.78
CA ASP A 218 25.01 16.36 25.49
C ASP A 218 24.28 16.86 26.74
N GLY A 219 22.95 16.65 26.82
CA GLY A 219 22.12 16.98 27.97
C GLY A 219 21.89 18.48 28.22
N ASP A 220 22.31 19.34 27.31
CA ASP A 220 22.15 20.80 27.42
C ASP A 220 20.74 21.31 27.08
N GLY A 221 19.88 20.43 26.53
CA GLY A 221 18.50 20.73 26.14
C GLY A 221 18.37 21.68 24.94
N THR A 222 19.49 22.07 24.31
CA THR A 222 19.50 22.99 23.16
C THR A 222 19.21 22.26 21.86
N PHE A 223 19.54 20.97 21.79
CA PHE A 223 19.22 20.13 20.63
C PHE A 223 17.71 19.92 20.52
N LYS A 224 17.19 20.18 19.32
CA LYS A 224 15.80 19.90 18.94
C LYS A 224 15.80 18.96 17.73
N GLY A 225 15.32 17.74 17.96
CA GLY A 225 14.99 16.77 16.94
C GLY A 225 13.92 17.27 16.00
N LYS A 226 13.70 16.49 14.94
CA LYS A 226 12.86 16.87 13.79
C LYS A 226 11.60 16.02 13.72
N VAL A 227 10.47 16.65 13.41
CA VAL A 227 9.17 15.99 13.24
C VAL A 227 8.93 15.74 11.77
N LEU A 228 8.64 14.49 11.39
CA LEU A 228 8.35 14.09 10.03
C LEU A 228 6.98 13.44 9.96
N THR A 229 6.12 13.92 9.08
CA THR A 229 4.80 13.33 8.88
C THR A 229 4.73 12.62 7.54
N THR A 230 4.29 11.36 7.58
CA THR A 230 3.92 10.64 6.37
C THR A 230 2.45 10.87 6.05
N ALA A 231 2.12 11.42 4.88
CA ALA A 231 0.74 11.81 4.54
C ALA A 231 0.34 11.44 3.11
N GLN A 232 -0.87 10.88 2.97
CA GLN A 232 -1.51 10.51 1.70
C GLN A 232 -2.98 10.11 1.94
N LEU A 233 -3.93 10.64 1.16
CA LEU A 233 -5.37 10.34 1.29
C LEU A 233 -5.74 8.93 0.85
N LYS A 234 -5.00 8.34 -0.09
CA LYS A 234 -5.31 6.99 -0.56
C LYS A 234 -4.97 5.94 0.51
N GLY A 235 -5.93 5.09 0.85
CA GLY A 235 -5.68 3.85 1.60
C GLY A 235 -4.80 2.89 0.80
N GLY A 236 -3.83 2.24 1.46
CA GLY A 236 -2.94 1.26 0.81
C GLY A 236 -1.73 1.84 0.07
N SER A 237 -1.52 3.16 0.09
CA SER A 237 -0.36 3.91 -0.47
C SER A 237 1.00 3.63 0.18
N ALA A 238 1.06 2.64 1.07
CA ALA A 238 2.25 2.24 1.82
C ALA A 238 2.76 3.26 2.87
N LYS A 239 1.90 4.17 3.37
CA LYS A 239 2.19 5.10 4.48
C LYS A 239 2.83 4.43 5.69
N THR A 240 2.04 3.72 6.48
CA THR A 240 2.47 2.98 7.68
C THR A 240 3.72 2.16 7.45
N THR A 241 3.78 1.41 6.34
CA THR A 241 4.97 0.60 6.02
C THR A 241 6.21 1.46 5.79
N THR A 242 6.07 2.58 5.07
CA THR A 242 7.16 3.54 4.83
C THR A 242 7.58 4.20 6.13
N THR A 243 6.63 4.64 6.97
CA THR A 243 6.90 5.30 8.25
C THR A 243 7.69 4.39 9.18
N VAL A 244 7.24 3.15 9.38
CA VAL A 244 7.93 2.19 10.26
C VAL A 244 9.28 1.78 9.66
N CYS A 245 9.36 1.54 8.35
CA CYS A 245 10.65 1.20 7.73
C CYS A 245 11.65 2.36 7.81
N LEU A 246 11.20 3.60 7.65
CA LEU A 246 12.04 4.78 7.79
C LEU A 246 12.51 4.93 9.25
N ALA A 247 11.63 4.74 10.23
CA ALA A 247 11.98 4.75 11.65
C ALA A 247 13.09 3.72 11.96
N GLN A 248 12.90 2.48 11.52
CA GLN A 248 13.89 1.41 11.67
C GLN A 248 15.20 1.71 10.92
N ALA A 249 15.14 2.31 9.74
CA ALA A 249 16.34 2.68 9.00
C ALA A 249 17.13 3.79 9.70
N LEU A 250 16.46 4.80 10.24
CA LEU A 250 17.09 5.90 10.99
C LEU A 250 17.76 5.42 12.27
N THR A 251 17.13 4.49 13.01
CA THR A 251 17.77 3.88 14.20
C THR A 251 19.03 3.08 13.86
N LEU A 252 19.08 2.44 12.69
CA LEU A 252 20.28 1.78 12.17
C LEU A 252 21.39 2.77 11.78
N LEU A 253 21.05 4.05 11.56
CA LEU A 253 22.01 5.14 11.45
C LEU A 253 22.40 5.71 12.82
N GLY A 254 22.04 5.04 13.92
CA GLY A 254 22.39 5.43 15.29
C GLY A 254 21.42 6.43 15.93
N ARG A 255 20.33 6.80 15.25
CA ARG A 255 19.36 7.80 15.76
C ARG A 255 18.48 7.23 16.87
N LYS A 256 17.98 8.10 17.75
CA LYS A 256 16.83 7.83 18.62
C LYS A 256 15.56 8.33 17.94
N VAL A 257 14.57 7.45 17.80
CA VAL A 257 13.37 7.71 17.00
C VAL A 257 12.12 7.44 17.83
N LEU A 258 11.18 8.38 17.79
CA LEU A 258 9.82 8.21 18.28
C LEU A 258 8.87 8.05 17.09
N LEU A 259 8.03 7.04 17.09
CA LEU A 259 6.92 6.90 16.16
C LEU A 259 5.61 7.33 16.84
N VAL A 260 4.75 8.09 16.17
CA VAL A 260 3.43 8.47 16.66
C VAL A 260 2.40 7.92 15.69
N ASP A 261 1.59 6.97 16.15
CA ASP A 261 0.57 6.33 15.33
C ASP A 261 -0.77 7.03 15.54
N LEU A 262 -1.16 7.84 14.54
CA LEU A 262 -2.42 8.58 14.57
C LEU A 262 -3.52 7.90 13.75
N ASP A 263 -3.28 6.71 13.19
CA ASP A 263 -4.33 5.93 12.54
C ASP A 263 -5.10 5.12 13.61
N PRO A 264 -6.42 5.32 13.76
CA PRO A 264 -7.22 4.52 14.69
C PRO A 264 -7.17 3.00 14.41
N GLN A 265 -6.73 2.57 13.23
CA GLN A 265 -6.49 1.16 12.89
C GLN A 265 -5.19 0.59 13.50
N ALA A 266 -4.34 1.43 14.11
CA ALA A 266 -3.16 1.04 14.88
C ALA A 266 -2.15 0.14 14.14
N SER A 267 -2.11 0.21 12.80
CA SER A 267 -1.27 -0.68 12.00
C SER A 267 0.23 -0.44 12.24
N ALA A 268 0.63 0.78 12.59
CA ALA A 268 2.02 1.09 12.89
C ALA A 268 2.42 0.50 14.25
N SER A 269 1.50 0.56 15.23
CA SER A 269 1.62 -0.04 16.55
C SER A 269 1.82 -1.55 16.47
N GLU A 270 1.02 -2.25 15.65
CA GLU A 270 1.19 -3.68 15.41
C GLU A 270 2.53 -4.03 14.74
N LEU A 271 2.99 -3.22 13.77
CA LEU A 271 4.31 -3.41 13.15
C LEU A 271 5.46 -3.19 14.14
N CYS A 272 5.25 -2.33 15.14
CA CYS A 272 6.13 -2.10 16.28
C CYS A 272 6.00 -3.16 17.38
N GLY A 273 5.17 -4.18 17.17
CA GLY A 273 5.04 -5.34 18.06
C GLY A 273 4.16 -5.12 19.28
N LEU A 274 3.39 -4.03 19.32
CA LEU A 274 2.38 -3.79 20.34
C LEU A 274 1.01 -4.28 19.86
N TYR A 275 0.32 -5.05 20.69
CA TYR A 275 -1.00 -5.56 20.35
C TYR A 275 -2.07 -4.57 20.80
N ALA A 276 -2.45 -3.66 19.91
CA ALA A 276 -3.30 -2.50 20.22
C ALA A 276 -4.53 -2.84 21.08
N GLU A 277 -5.28 -3.88 20.77
CA GLU A 277 -6.54 -4.14 21.49
C GLU A 277 -6.37 -4.86 22.83
N LYS A 278 -5.21 -5.47 23.09
CA LYS A 278 -4.95 -6.18 24.35
C LYS A 278 -4.03 -5.41 25.29
N GLU A 279 -3.10 -4.64 24.73
CA GLU A 279 -2.01 -4.00 25.46
C GLU A 279 -2.15 -2.48 25.53
N ILE A 280 -3.01 -1.87 24.70
CA ILE A 280 -3.09 -0.42 24.56
C ILE A 280 -4.51 0.04 24.94
N SER A 281 -4.58 1.02 25.83
CA SER A 281 -5.82 1.70 26.21
C SER A 281 -5.88 3.09 25.58
N GLY A 282 -7.00 3.81 25.74
CA GLY A 282 -7.10 5.20 25.30
C GLY A 282 -6.06 6.12 25.97
N ASP A 283 -5.68 5.79 27.21
CA ASP A 283 -4.74 6.59 28.00
C ASP A 283 -3.28 6.43 27.55
N ASP A 284 -2.99 5.39 26.78
CA ASP A 284 -1.67 5.16 26.19
C ASP A 284 -1.47 5.95 24.88
N THR A 285 -2.53 6.56 24.34
CA THR A 285 -2.49 7.28 23.05
C THR A 285 -2.21 8.77 23.23
N VAL A 286 -2.35 9.56 22.16
CA VAL A 286 -2.34 11.03 22.24
C VAL A 286 -3.60 11.64 22.88
N LEU A 287 -4.66 10.85 23.12
CA LEU A 287 -5.94 11.35 23.63
C LEU A 287 -5.86 12.08 24.97
N PRO A 288 -5.10 11.61 26.00
CA PRO A 288 -5.04 12.30 27.28
C PRO A 288 -4.57 13.75 27.14
N TYR A 289 -3.60 14.01 26.25
CA TYR A 289 -3.12 15.36 26.01
C TYR A 289 -4.15 16.24 25.27
N ILE A 290 -4.99 15.63 24.44
CA ILE A 290 -6.14 16.32 23.85
C ILE A 290 -7.15 16.68 24.94
N TYR A 291 -7.31 15.82 25.96
CA TYR A 291 -8.18 16.05 27.12
C TYR A 291 -7.60 17.05 28.15
N ASP A 292 -6.30 17.12 28.33
CA ASP A 292 -5.67 18.09 29.20
C ASP A 292 -4.28 18.43 28.69
N GLN A 293 -4.09 19.69 28.29
CA GLN A 293 -2.78 20.18 27.81
C GLN A 293 -1.87 20.63 28.94
N ASN A 294 -2.35 20.63 30.19
CA ASN A 294 -1.54 20.99 31.36
C ASN A 294 -0.69 19.82 31.89
N VAL A 295 -0.61 18.72 31.15
CA VAL A 295 0.23 17.58 31.49
C VAL A 295 1.70 17.97 31.35
N GLU A 296 2.43 17.93 32.46
CA GLU A 296 3.86 18.19 32.49
C GLU A 296 4.61 17.17 31.62
N GLY A 297 5.55 17.66 30.79
CA GLY A 297 6.27 16.82 29.84
C GLY A 297 5.48 16.49 28.56
N GLY A 298 4.29 17.07 28.37
CA GLY A 298 3.49 16.92 27.15
C GLY A 298 3.03 15.48 26.95
N LEU A 299 3.38 14.90 25.80
CA LEU A 299 3.05 13.52 25.43
C LEU A 299 4.02 12.47 25.99
N GLY A 300 4.99 12.85 26.82
CA GLY A 300 6.02 11.92 27.31
C GLY A 300 5.49 10.73 28.09
N ALA A 301 4.38 10.89 28.81
CA ALA A 301 3.76 9.80 29.57
C ALA A 301 3.14 8.69 28.68
N SER A 302 2.82 9.00 27.42
CA SER A 302 2.22 8.08 26.46
C SER A 302 3.26 7.30 25.65
N VAL A 303 4.55 7.52 25.88
CA VAL A 303 5.63 6.86 25.15
C VAL A 303 5.82 5.43 25.67
N GLN A 304 5.83 4.47 24.76
CA GLN A 304 6.12 3.07 25.03
C GLN A 304 7.33 2.58 24.23
N SER A 305 8.15 1.71 24.84
CA SER A 305 9.26 1.07 24.13
C SER A 305 8.81 -0.08 23.26
N THR A 306 9.48 -0.26 22.12
CA THR A 306 9.21 -1.35 21.18
C THR A 306 10.22 -2.49 21.32
N TYR A 307 10.04 -3.58 20.55
CA TYR A 307 11.06 -4.62 20.45
C TYR A 307 12.36 -4.17 19.75
N TRP A 308 12.33 -2.99 19.10
CA TRP A 308 13.41 -2.46 18.28
C TRP A 308 14.18 -1.38 19.04
N ASP A 309 15.42 -1.68 19.42
CA ASP A 309 16.26 -0.75 20.18
C ASP A 309 16.46 0.59 19.46
N GLY A 310 16.23 1.68 20.19
CA GLY A 310 16.26 3.06 19.66
C GLY A 310 14.97 3.53 19.00
N LEU A 311 13.93 2.68 18.92
CA LEU A 311 12.60 3.04 18.43
C LEU A 311 11.57 2.91 19.55
N ASP A 312 11.02 4.04 19.95
CA ASP A 312 9.86 4.13 20.85
C ASP A 312 8.61 4.53 20.06
N ILE A 313 7.43 4.37 20.66
CA ILE A 313 6.15 4.65 20.01
C ILE A 313 5.14 5.30 20.97
N ILE A 314 4.37 6.28 20.48
CA ILE A 314 3.06 6.63 21.03
C ILE A 314 2.02 5.89 20.18
N PRO A 315 1.33 4.87 20.74
CA PRO A 315 0.50 3.97 19.96
C PRO A 315 -0.82 4.60 19.50
N GLY A 316 -1.36 4.00 18.44
CA GLY A 316 -2.69 4.26 17.92
C GLY A 316 -3.71 3.32 18.57
N HIS A 317 -4.96 3.78 18.64
CA HIS A 317 -6.08 2.95 19.06
C HIS A 317 -7.37 3.44 18.44
N THR A 318 -8.39 2.58 18.34
CA THR A 318 -9.72 2.94 17.82
C THR A 318 -10.38 4.10 18.56
N PHE A 319 -9.98 4.37 19.81
CA PHE A 319 -10.45 5.52 20.59
C PHE A 319 -10.08 6.87 19.95
N LEU A 320 -9.05 6.91 19.07
CA LEU A 320 -8.64 8.11 18.36
C LEU A 320 -9.74 8.67 17.44
N TYR A 321 -10.74 7.88 17.05
CA TYR A 321 -11.94 8.41 16.39
C TYR A 321 -12.66 9.48 17.23
N GLY A 322 -12.55 9.41 18.56
CA GLY A 322 -13.11 10.42 19.46
C GLY A 322 -12.47 11.80 19.30
N ALA A 323 -11.19 11.87 18.89
CA ALA A 323 -10.46 13.13 18.73
C ALA A 323 -11.12 14.07 17.71
N GLU A 324 -11.75 13.51 16.67
CA GLU A 324 -12.44 14.26 15.63
C GLU A 324 -13.63 15.07 16.15
N PHE A 325 -14.21 14.65 17.29
CA PHE A 325 -15.27 15.37 17.97
C PHE A 325 -14.71 16.29 19.07
N LEU A 326 -13.67 15.84 19.77
CA LEU A 326 -13.09 16.55 20.92
C LEU A 326 -12.39 17.86 20.51
N LEU A 327 -11.55 17.82 19.47
CA LEU A 327 -10.77 18.97 19.01
C LEU A 327 -11.67 20.19 18.65
N PRO A 328 -12.69 20.06 17.77
CA PRO A 328 -13.56 21.18 17.45
C PRO A 328 -14.51 21.55 18.60
N ALA A 329 -14.89 20.59 19.47
CA ALA A 329 -15.70 20.91 20.65
C ALA A 329 -14.93 21.81 21.62
N ARG A 330 -13.64 21.53 21.85
CA ARG A 330 -12.76 22.34 22.71
C ARG A 330 -12.52 23.73 22.17
N GLN A 331 -12.38 23.88 20.86
CA GLN A 331 -12.29 25.19 20.22
C GLN A 331 -13.45 26.12 20.58
N LYS A 332 -14.65 25.56 20.79
CA LYS A 332 -15.85 26.33 21.14
C LYS A 332 -15.94 26.67 22.63
N THR A 333 -15.33 25.86 23.49
CA THR A 333 -15.48 25.99 24.96
C THR A 333 -14.29 26.68 25.63
N ILE A 334 -13.09 26.54 25.07
CA ILE A 334 -11.85 27.06 25.64
C ILE A 334 -11.37 28.24 24.78
N GLN A 335 -11.39 29.45 25.36
CA GLN A 335 -10.92 30.65 24.68
C GLN A 335 -9.41 30.54 24.41
N GLY A 336 -8.99 30.84 23.18
CA GLY A 336 -7.58 30.77 22.79
C GLY A 336 -7.05 29.37 22.53
N TYR A 337 -7.89 28.33 22.64
CA TYR A 337 -7.53 26.98 22.20
C TYR A 337 -7.16 27.00 20.72
N ARG A 338 -6.10 26.29 20.36
CA ARG A 338 -5.62 26.14 18.98
C ARG A 338 -5.75 24.68 18.62
N PHE A 339 -6.94 24.25 18.19
CA PHE A 339 -7.21 22.83 17.92
C PHE A 339 -6.23 22.20 16.92
N TRP A 340 -5.56 23.00 16.10
CA TRP A 340 -4.61 22.59 15.07
C TRP A 340 -3.15 22.48 15.58
N ALA A 341 -2.84 23.01 16.77
CA ALA A 341 -1.51 23.06 17.35
C ALA A 341 -1.30 22.04 18.48
N VAL A 342 -2.35 21.32 18.88
CA VAL A 342 -2.36 20.43 20.05
C VAL A 342 -1.23 19.41 19.99
N LEU A 343 -1.07 18.73 18.85
CA LEU A 343 -0.01 17.74 18.71
C LEU A 343 1.39 18.38 18.73
N ARG A 344 1.55 19.54 18.10
CA ARG A 344 2.83 20.27 18.08
C ARG A 344 3.28 20.65 19.48
N GLU A 345 2.37 21.18 20.29
CA GLU A 345 2.64 21.57 21.68
C GLU A 345 2.93 20.35 22.56
N GLY A 346 2.19 19.25 22.39
CA GLY A 346 2.42 18.01 23.12
C GLY A 346 3.76 17.33 22.79
N LEU A 347 4.26 17.48 21.56
CA LEU A 347 5.53 16.91 21.12
C LEU A 347 6.75 17.78 21.49
N GLU A 348 6.56 19.06 21.80
CA GLU A 348 7.67 20.00 22.03
C GLU A 348 8.68 19.55 23.11
N PRO A 349 8.25 18.98 24.26
CA PRO A 349 9.18 18.44 25.26
C PRO A 349 9.94 17.18 24.79
N LEU A 350 9.40 16.46 23.80
CA LEU A 350 10.00 15.24 23.27
C LEU A 350 11.05 15.53 22.20
N ARG A 351 11.03 16.74 21.60
CA ARG A 351 12.03 17.15 20.62
C ARG A 351 13.45 17.17 21.19
N SER A 352 13.65 17.32 22.50
CA SER A 352 14.98 17.24 23.13
C SER A 352 15.34 15.81 23.59
N GLN A 353 14.51 14.81 23.29
CA GLN A 353 14.71 13.41 23.71
C GLN A 353 14.91 12.45 22.53
N TYR A 354 14.51 12.88 21.33
CA TYR A 354 14.63 12.11 20.10
C TYR A 354 15.30 12.94 19.01
N ASP A 355 16.07 12.28 18.13
CA ASP A 355 16.56 12.90 16.91
C ASP A 355 15.41 13.13 15.93
N TYR A 356 14.49 12.17 15.88
CA TYR A 356 13.36 12.15 14.97
C TYR A 356 12.06 11.73 15.66
N ILE A 357 10.98 12.44 15.34
CA ILE A 357 9.61 12.06 15.68
C ILE A 357 8.86 11.84 14.37
N LEU A 358 8.51 10.60 14.05
CA LEU A 358 7.80 10.24 12.82
C LEU A 358 6.32 10.06 13.14
N ILE A 359 5.45 10.62 12.31
CA ILE A 359 4.00 10.56 12.51
C ILE A 359 3.37 9.75 11.36
N ASP A 360 2.75 8.62 11.69
CA ASP A 360 1.90 7.86 10.77
C ASP A 360 0.47 8.40 10.81
N THR A 361 -0.17 8.51 9.65
CA THR A 361 -1.49 9.15 9.53
C THR A 361 -2.50 8.26 8.82
N SER A 362 -3.76 8.42 9.18
CA SER A 362 -4.88 7.73 8.53
C SER A 362 -5.07 8.21 7.08
N PRO A 363 -5.75 7.44 6.20
CA PRO A 363 -6.04 7.86 4.81
C PRO A 363 -7.19 8.88 4.74
N SER A 364 -7.10 9.99 5.46
CA SER A 364 -8.12 11.04 5.50
C SER A 364 -7.50 12.44 5.73
N LEU A 365 -8.27 13.51 5.61
CA LEU A 365 -7.84 14.85 6.08
C LEU A 365 -8.67 15.22 7.31
N SER A 366 -8.46 14.43 8.37
CA SER A 366 -9.13 14.61 9.66
C SER A 366 -8.46 15.70 10.51
N TYR A 367 -9.06 16.11 11.61
CA TYR A 367 -8.46 17.07 12.54
C TYR A 367 -7.14 16.57 13.12
N MET A 368 -7.04 15.26 13.39
CA MET A 368 -5.80 14.64 13.85
C MET A 368 -4.70 14.70 12.77
N ASN A 369 -5.04 14.38 11.52
CA ASN A 369 -4.08 14.45 10.42
C ASN A 369 -3.64 15.89 10.13
N LEU A 370 -4.54 16.87 10.28
CA LEU A 370 -4.18 18.28 10.18
C LEU A 370 -3.17 18.70 11.26
N ASN A 371 -3.38 18.26 12.51
CA ASN A 371 -2.41 18.46 13.60
C ASN A 371 -1.03 17.88 13.23
N ALA A 372 -1.01 16.67 12.66
CA ALA A 372 0.23 16.03 12.18
C ALA A 372 0.93 16.85 11.09
N LEU A 373 0.18 17.40 10.13
CA LEU A 373 0.74 18.21 9.05
C LEU A 373 1.32 19.52 9.56
N LEU A 374 0.66 20.19 10.51
CA LEU A 374 1.13 21.47 11.07
C LEU A 374 2.27 21.31 12.09
N ALA A 375 2.32 20.18 12.78
CA ALA A 375 3.43 19.83 13.67
C ALA A 375 4.73 19.47 12.93
N ALA A 376 4.63 18.96 11.69
CA ALA A 376 5.77 18.41 10.95
C ALA A 376 6.77 19.46 10.46
N ASP A 377 8.06 19.24 10.66
CA ASP A 377 9.11 20.03 10.00
C ASP A 377 9.33 19.58 8.55
N ALA A 378 9.06 18.31 8.23
CA ALA A 378 9.10 17.81 6.86
C ALA A 378 7.96 16.84 6.56
N LEU A 379 7.58 16.79 5.27
CA LEU A 379 6.52 15.90 4.78
C LEU A 379 7.11 14.82 3.88
N VAL A 380 6.68 13.58 4.11
CA VAL A 380 7.00 12.44 3.25
C VAL A 380 5.70 11.86 2.68
N MET A 381 5.52 11.91 1.37
CA MET A 381 4.39 11.32 0.69
C MET A 381 4.83 10.06 -0.05
N PRO A 382 4.54 8.86 0.47
CA PRO A 382 4.68 7.66 -0.31
C PRO A 382 3.59 7.63 -1.38
N MET A 383 3.98 7.30 -2.61
CA MET A 383 3.08 7.20 -3.75
C MET A 383 3.40 5.94 -4.55
N ILE A 384 2.42 5.07 -4.74
CA ILE A 384 2.55 3.96 -5.67
C ILE A 384 2.44 4.54 -7.09
N PRO A 385 3.32 4.21 -8.04
CA PRO A 385 3.28 4.77 -9.38
C PRO A 385 2.19 4.08 -10.24
N GLU A 386 0.94 4.21 -9.79
CA GLU A 386 -0.30 3.76 -10.42
C GLU A 386 -1.23 4.94 -10.68
N ASN A 387 -2.03 4.86 -11.75
CA ASN A 387 -2.89 5.97 -12.20
C ASN A 387 -3.78 6.55 -11.09
N LEU A 388 -4.45 5.69 -10.31
CA LEU A 388 -5.37 6.14 -9.26
C LEU A 388 -4.65 6.73 -8.05
N ASP A 389 -3.43 6.28 -7.76
CA ASP A 389 -2.65 6.83 -6.66
C ASP A 389 -2.06 8.19 -7.01
N PHE A 390 -1.57 8.34 -8.25
CA PHE A 390 -1.16 9.64 -8.77
C PHE A 390 -2.29 10.68 -8.78
N ILE A 391 -3.51 10.31 -9.18
CA ILE A 391 -4.64 11.23 -9.13
C ILE A 391 -5.00 11.60 -7.68
N SER A 392 -4.94 10.61 -6.76
CA SER A 392 -5.21 10.85 -5.34
C SER A 392 -4.17 11.77 -4.70
N SER A 393 -2.90 11.67 -5.08
CA SER A 393 -1.84 12.52 -4.55
C SER A 393 -2.01 13.98 -4.99
N LEU A 394 -2.43 14.23 -6.23
CA LEU A 394 -2.79 15.58 -6.69
C LEU A 394 -3.97 16.16 -5.90
N ALA A 395 -4.98 15.34 -5.60
CA ALA A 395 -6.14 15.77 -4.81
C ALA A 395 -5.76 16.11 -3.36
N PHE A 396 -4.81 15.39 -2.76
CA PHE A 396 -4.27 15.72 -1.44
C PHE A 396 -3.70 17.14 -1.42
N TRP A 397 -2.83 17.49 -2.38
CA TRP A 397 -2.19 18.81 -2.39
C TRP A 397 -3.18 19.94 -2.55
N ARG A 398 -4.23 19.73 -3.36
CA ARG A 398 -5.31 20.72 -3.49
C ARG A 398 -6.04 20.93 -2.17
N LEU A 399 -6.48 19.85 -1.54
CA LEU A 399 -7.18 19.93 -0.25
C LEU A 399 -6.30 20.51 0.85
N PHE A 400 -5.03 20.12 0.88
CA PHE A 400 -4.08 20.67 1.83
C PHE A 400 -3.84 22.17 1.61
N SER A 401 -3.75 22.62 0.35
CA SER A 401 -3.63 24.06 0.03
C SER A 401 -4.86 24.83 0.49
N ASP A 402 -6.07 24.34 0.18
CA ASP A 402 -7.33 24.98 0.57
C ASP A 402 -7.40 25.13 2.10
N VAL A 403 -6.98 24.11 2.85
CA VAL A 403 -6.94 24.14 4.32
C VAL A 403 -5.80 25.02 4.85
N ALA A 404 -4.62 24.99 4.23
CA ALA A 404 -3.47 25.77 4.66
C ALA A 404 -3.72 27.28 4.53
N GLU A 405 -4.47 27.72 3.52
CA GLU A 405 -4.86 29.13 3.32
C GLU A 405 -5.63 29.69 4.53
N ASP A 406 -6.49 28.90 5.15
CA ASP A 406 -7.26 29.29 6.35
C ASP A 406 -6.36 29.49 7.58
N PHE A 407 -5.17 28.88 7.60
CA PHE A 407 -4.22 28.97 8.71
C PHE A 407 -3.13 30.01 8.53
N LEU A 408 -2.94 30.57 7.33
CA LEU A 408 -1.91 31.58 7.07
C LEU A 408 -1.93 32.73 8.10
N PRO A 409 -3.08 33.31 8.50
CA PRO A 409 -3.10 34.40 9.48
C PRO A 409 -2.64 34.00 10.90
N TYR A 410 -2.60 32.70 11.21
CA TYR A 410 -2.27 32.16 12.53
C TYR A 410 -0.90 31.46 12.56
N GLU A 411 -0.36 31.11 11.40
CA GLU A 411 0.83 30.28 11.20
C GLU A 411 1.74 30.89 10.13
N GLU A 412 1.92 32.21 10.14
CA GLU A 412 2.70 32.94 9.11
C GLU A 412 4.15 32.45 8.98
N ASP A 413 4.75 31.99 10.08
CA ASP A 413 6.13 31.49 10.13
C ASP A 413 6.25 29.99 9.82
N LYS A 414 5.15 29.30 9.47
CA LYS A 414 5.20 27.86 9.25
C LYS A 414 5.98 27.54 7.97
N VAL A 415 7.12 26.87 8.16
CA VAL A 415 7.98 26.37 7.08
C VAL A 415 8.12 24.85 7.19
N TYR A 416 8.21 24.21 6.03
CA TYR A 416 8.68 22.83 5.91
C TYR A 416 10.12 22.85 5.39
N ASP A 417 11.03 22.19 6.10
CA ASP A 417 12.44 22.03 5.71
C ASP A 417 12.54 21.35 4.33
N PHE A 418 11.70 20.34 4.09
CA PHE A 418 11.47 19.78 2.76
C PHE A 418 10.14 19.03 2.64
N ILE A 419 9.75 18.79 1.39
CA ILE A 419 8.68 17.88 1.00
C ILE A 419 9.29 16.83 0.08
N SER A 420 9.06 15.56 0.40
CA SER A 420 9.59 14.39 -0.30
C SER A 420 8.45 13.53 -0.82
N ILE A 421 8.43 13.27 -2.12
CA ILE A 421 7.51 12.33 -2.77
C ILE A 421 8.30 11.06 -3.10
N LEU A 422 8.09 10.02 -2.31
CA LEU A 422 8.80 8.75 -2.45
C LEU A 422 7.97 7.75 -3.25
N LEU A 423 8.50 7.27 -4.37
CA LEU A 423 7.84 6.20 -5.12
C LEU A 423 7.96 4.88 -4.36
N SER A 424 6.81 4.36 -3.93
CA SER A 424 6.73 3.15 -3.11
C SER A 424 6.06 1.99 -3.86
N LYS A 425 6.34 0.75 -3.44
CA LYS A 425 5.82 -0.48 -4.08
C LYS A 425 5.93 -0.47 -5.61
N VAL A 426 7.06 0.01 -6.13
CA VAL A 426 7.26 0.15 -7.57
C VAL A 426 7.28 -1.23 -8.23
N ASP A 427 6.32 -1.47 -9.12
CA ASP A 427 6.31 -2.65 -9.99
C ASP A 427 7.12 -2.37 -11.26
N TYR A 428 8.20 -3.14 -11.48
CA TYR A 428 9.01 -3.09 -12.69
C TYR A 428 8.59 -4.12 -13.74
N GLY A 429 7.45 -4.78 -13.55
CA GLY A 429 6.85 -5.70 -14.50
C GLY A 429 6.53 -5.04 -15.84
N LYS A 430 6.52 -5.84 -16.92
CA LYS A 430 6.28 -5.35 -18.30
C LYS A 430 4.92 -4.69 -18.51
N THR A 431 3.93 -5.03 -17.67
CA THR A 431 2.56 -4.50 -17.72
C THR A 431 2.32 -3.38 -16.71
N SER A 432 3.37 -2.96 -15.98
CA SER A 432 3.27 -1.93 -14.97
C SER A 432 3.00 -0.56 -15.58
N SER A 433 2.17 0.23 -14.90
CA SER A 433 1.96 1.64 -15.24
C SER A 433 3.09 2.56 -14.73
N ALA A 434 4.02 2.03 -13.93
CA ALA A 434 5.05 2.80 -13.26
C ALA A 434 5.91 3.69 -14.18
N PRO A 435 6.37 3.25 -15.37
CA PRO A 435 7.16 4.10 -16.25
C PRO A 435 6.44 5.36 -16.72
N VAL A 436 5.13 5.25 -16.99
CA VAL A 436 4.30 6.37 -17.46
C VAL A 436 3.99 7.30 -16.30
N VAL A 437 3.54 6.74 -15.17
CA VAL A 437 3.20 7.52 -13.97
C VAL A 437 4.42 8.25 -13.41
N ARG A 438 5.62 7.67 -13.49
CA ARG A 438 6.88 8.32 -13.12
C ARG A 438 7.12 9.60 -13.93
N GLN A 439 6.87 9.59 -15.24
CA GLN A 439 7.03 10.79 -16.08
C GLN A 439 6.02 11.88 -15.69
N TRP A 440 4.80 11.50 -15.37
CA TRP A 440 3.79 12.44 -14.87
C TRP A 440 4.21 13.02 -13.51
N ALA A 441 4.66 12.18 -12.59
CA ALA A 441 5.16 12.57 -11.28
C ALA A 441 6.34 13.53 -11.39
N GLN A 442 7.31 13.25 -12.28
CA GLN A 442 8.46 14.12 -12.52
C GLN A 442 8.02 15.49 -13.04
N SER A 443 7.00 15.52 -13.90
CA SER A 443 6.45 16.76 -14.46
C SER A 443 5.65 17.56 -13.45
N ALA A 444 4.92 16.88 -12.56
CA ALA A 444 4.04 17.52 -11.57
C ALA A 444 4.78 17.97 -10.31
N TYR A 445 5.65 17.11 -9.76
CA TYR A 445 6.31 17.34 -8.47
C TYR A 445 7.71 17.93 -8.59
N GLY A 446 8.36 17.80 -9.76
CA GLY A 446 9.66 18.40 -10.04
C GLY A 446 10.70 18.06 -8.97
N ARG A 447 11.14 19.07 -8.22
CA ARG A 447 12.17 18.94 -7.17
C ARG A 447 11.72 18.15 -5.93
N TRP A 448 10.42 17.96 -5.73
CA TRP A 448 9.89 17.19 -4.59
C TRP A 448 9.87 15.68 -4.88
N LEU A 449 9.98 15.26 -6.14
CA LEU A 449 10.06 13.84 -6.48
C LEU A 449 11.46 13.31 -6.16
N ASP A 450 11.52 12.31 -5.29
CA ASP A 450 12.78 11.69 -4.91
C ASP A 450 13.34 10.83 -6.06
N PRO A 451 14.68 10.74 -6.18
CA PRO A 451 15.32 9.82 -7.12
C PRO A 451 15.26 8.36 -6.65
N PHE A 452 14.87 8.12 -5.39
CA PHE A 452 14.78 6.80 -4.79
C PHE A 452 13.44 6.14 -5.09
N GLU A 453 13.48 4.82 -5.30
CA GLU A 453 12.29 4.01 -5.51
C GLU A 453 12.33 2.78 -4.62
N ILE A 454 11.23 2.53 -3.90
CA ILE A 454 11.08 1.33 -3.08
C ILE A 454 10.34 0.27 -3.91
N PRO A 455 11.00 -0.84 -4.32
CA PRO A 455 10.36 -1.86 -5.16
C PRO A 455 9.24 -2.60 -4.43
N ALA A 456 8.25 -3.09 -5.18
CA ALA A 456 7.31 -4.09 -4.67
C ALA A 456 8.03 -5.39 -4.32
N SER A 457 7.68 -6.02 -3.19
CA SER A 457 8.25 -7.29 -2.75
C SER A 457 7.18 -8.27 -2.29
N SER A 458 7.21 -9.48 -2.84
CA SER A 458 6.28 -10.56 -2.48
C SER A 458 6.50 -11.12 -1.07
N VAL A 459 7.68 -10.87 -0.48
CA VAL A 459 7.99 -11.26 0.91
C VAL A 459 7.13 -10.48 1.90
N MET A 460 6.75 -9.25 1.54
CA MET A 460 5.90 -8.37 2.33
C MET A 460 4.40 -8.67 2.20
N SER A 461 4.01 -9.55 1.27
CA SER A 461 2.61 -9.91 0.99
C SER A 461 2.23 -11.33 1.43
N GLY A 462 3.15 -12.07 2.08
CA GLY A 462 2.90 -13.43 2.57
C GLY A 462 2.17 -13.43 3.92
N GLY A 463 1.09 -14.22 4.05
CA GLY A 463 0.19 -14.20 5.22
C GLY A 463 0.80 -14.55 6.59
N ALA A 464 2.00 -15.12 6.66
CA ALA A 464 2.72 -15.33 7.93
C ALA A 464 3.54 -14.11 8.38
N LEU A 465 3.83 -13.18 7.46
CA LEU A 465 4.68 -11.99 7.65
C LEU A 465 3.87 -10.69 7.57
N SER A 466 2.53 -10.74 7.66
CA SER A 466 1.67 -9.55 7.51
C SER A 466 1.94 -8.44 8.54
N PHE A 467 2.68 -8.76 9.61
CA PHE A 467 3.07 -7.83 10.67
C PHE A 467 4.60 -7.66 10.80
N SER A 468 5.36 -7.95 9.75
CA SER A 468 6.82 -7.74 9.71
C SER A 468 7.18 -6.67 8.68
N THR A 469 8.26 -5.93 8.92
CA THR A 469 8.81 -4.98 7.96
C THR A 469 9.92 -5.61 7.12
N ALA A 470 10.30 -4.97 6.02
CA ALA A 470 11.44 -5.44 5.23
C ALA A 470 12.74 -5.47 6.05
N LEU A 471 12.89 -4.61 7.07
CA LEU A 471 14.08 -4.53 7.93
C LEU A 471 14.05 -5.53 9.09
N ASP A 472 12.86 -5.95 9.52
CA ASP A 472 12.62 -6.86 10.64
C ASP A 472 12.67 -8.35 10.26
N VAL A 473 12.39 -8.71 9.00
CA VAL A 473 12.40 -10.13 8.59
C VAL A 473 13.81 -10.73 8.63
N VAL A 474 14.05 -11.72 9.49
CA VAL A 474 15.30 -12.50 9.47
C VAL A 474 15.44 -13.21 8.11
N SER A 475 16.50 -12.88 7.37
CA SER A 475 16.67 -13.41 6.02
C SER A 475 16.99 -14.90 6.04
N THR A 476 16.10 -15.73 5.50
CA THR A 476 16.46 -17.10 5.10
C THR A 476 17.11 -17.07 3.72
N HIS A 477 17.93 -18.07 3.38
CA HIS A 477 18.68 -18.10 2.11
C HIS A 477 17.82 -17.89 0.86
N SER A 478 16.52 -18.25 0.89
CA SER A 478 15.60 -18.10 -0.24
C SER A 478 14.98 -16.70 -0.38
N THR A 479 14.93 -15.88 0.68
CA THR A 479 14.27 -14.56 0.68
C THR A 479 15.25 -13.38 0.72
N ALA A 480 16.53 -13.63 1.05
CA ALA A 480 17.56 -12.61 1.25
C ALA A 480 17.67 -11.59 0.09
N LYS A 481 17.74 -12.05 -1.16
CA LYS A 481 17.85 -11.15 -2.34
C LYS A 481 16.61 -10.26 -2.52
N SER A 482 15.42 -10.78 -2.21
CA SER A 482 14.17 -10.01 -2.34
C SER A 482 14.02 -8.97 -1.22
N LEU A 483 14.49 -9.28 -0.01
CA LEU A 483 14.53 -8.32 1.09
C LEU A 483 15.57 -7.22 0.85
N GLN A 484 16.76 -7.58 0.38
CA GLN A 484 17.82 -6.61 0.10
C GLN A 484 17.42 -5.58 -0.96
N ARG A 485 16.61 -5.97 -1.96
CA ARG A 485 16.05 -5.05 -2.97
C ARG A 485 15.15 -3.96 -2.38
N VAL A 486 14.60 -4.16 -1.18
CA VAL A 486 13.77 -3.17 -0.48
C VAL A 486 14.60 -2.43 0.58
N ARG A 487 15.41 -3.17 1.35
CA ARG A 487 16.25 -2.61 2.43
C ARG A 487 17.23 -1.57 1.89
N GLN A 488 17.92 -1.87 0.80
CA GLN A 488 18.98 -1.01 0.27
C GLN A 488 18.45 0.38 -0.14
N PRO A 489 17.41 0.49 -1.01
CA PRO A 489 16.81 1.79 -1.31
C PRO A 489 16.26 2.52 -0.08
N MET A 490 15.67 1.80 0.88
CA MET A 490 15.16 2.39 2.12
C MET A 490 16.28 2.99 2.98
N MET A 491 17.41 2.28 3.15
CA MET A 491 18.57 2.78 3.89
C MET A 491 19.21 3.99 3.17
N GLN A 492 19.28 3.96 1.84
CA GLN A 492 19.78 5.09 1.05
C GLN A 492 18.88 6.33 1.19
N TYR A 493 17.57 6.13 1.15
CA TYR A 493 16.59 7.20 1.37
C TYR A 493 16.70 7.77 2.79
N ALA A 494 16.75 6.91 3.81
CA ALA A 494 16.92 7.32 5.20
C ALA A 494 18.22 8.11 5.42
N LYS A 495 19.33 7.67 4.81
CA LYS A 495 20.61 8.39 4.87
C LYS A 495 20.53 9.77 4.20
N TRP A 496 19.94 9.85 3.00
CA TRP A 496 19.78 11.12 2.31
C TRP A 496 18.93 12.11 3.14
N LEU A 497 17.83 11.62 3.70
CA LEU A 497 16.94 12.38 4.57
C LEU A 497 17.69 12.86 5.83
N ASP A 498 18.48 11.99 6.44
CA ASP A 498 19.29 12.33 7.60
C ASP A 498 20.34 13.40 7.27
N ASP A 499 21.02 13.27 6.13
CA ASP A 499 22.03 14.23 5.66
C ASP A 499 21.41 15.65 5.45
N MET A 500 20.13 15.76 5.08
CA MET A 500 19.42 17.06 4.97
C MET A 500 19.32 17.77 6.33
N PHE A 501 18.98 17.04 7.40
CA PHE A 501 18.85 17.64 8.73
C PHE A 501 20.19 17.79 9.45
N VAL A 502 21.15 16.89 9.21
CA VAL A 502 22.52 17.03 9.72
C VAL A 502 23.13 18.36 9.30
N LYS A 503 22.85 18.83 8.08
CA LYS A 503 23.27 20.16 7.64
C LYS A 503 22.69 21.27 8.54
N SER A 504 21.39 21.24 8.79
CA SER A 504 20.70 22.19 9.67
C SER A 504 21.21 22.14 11.12
N TRP A 505 21.41 20.93 11.66
CA TRP A 505 21.93 20.74 13.02
C TRP A 505 23.38 21.23 13.17
N LYS A 506 24.22 21.10 12.14
CA LYS A 506 25.58 21.64 12.14
C LYS A 506 25.62 23.16 12.05
N GLU A 507 24.65 23.77 11.37
CA GLU A 507 24.53 25.23 11.25
C GLU A 507 23.98 25.88 12.55
N SER A 508 23.25 25.11 13.34
CA SER A 508 22.63 25.56 14.60
C SER A 508 23.50 25.32 15.84
N ALA A 509 24.57 24.53 15.71
CA ALA A 509 25.54 24.17 16.75
C ALA A 509 26.73 25.13 16.77
#